data_AF-A0A353YXX6-F1
#
_entry.id   AF-A0A353YXX6-F1
#
_cell.length_a   1.000
_cell.length_b   1.000
_cell.length_c   1.000
_cell.angle_alpha   90.00
_cell.angle_beta   90.00
_cell.angle_gamma   90.00
#
_symmetry.space_group_name_H-M   'P 1'
#
loop_
_entity.id
_entity.type
_entity.pdbx_description
1 polymer ?
#
loop_
_entity_poly.entity_id
_entity_poly.type
_entity_poly.pdbx_seq_one_letter_code
_entity_poly.pdbx_strand_id
1 'polypeptide(L)'
;IKTALGRTVLVQWDETSPRPYSRHNLIQGTLGTLAGFPTRVALEGGVEGGTKSHHEWAEGEQLEALFEQYEHPLYKRLGELAKKMGGHGGMDFIMRYRIIECLRKGLPLDQNLYEGCFWSVVGPLSETSVAQDGAPQKFPDFTRGDWKNTKPLDIVL
;
A
#
# COMPACT_ATOMS: atom_id res chain seq x y z
N ILE A 1 0.83 -11.84 9.37
CA ILE A 1 2.09 -12.14 8.61
C ILE A 1 3.28 -11.51 9.33
N LYS A 2 4.43 -12.20 9.41
CA LYS A 2 5.68 -11.67 10.00
C LYS A 2 6.77 -11.60 8.93
N THR A 3 7.45 -10.46 8.81
CA THR A 3 8.53 -10.26 7.83
C THR A 3 9.89 -10.69 8.38
N ALA A 4 10.90 -10.79 7.51
CA ALA A 4 12.27 -11.11 7.90
C ALA A 4 12.87 -10.09 8.90
N LEU A 5 12.40 -8.83 8.87
CA LEU A 5 12.81 -7.77 9.81
C LEU A 5 11.95 -7.74 11.09
N GLY A 6 11.06 -8.72 11.28
CA GLY A 6 10.18 -8.80 12.45
C GLY A 6 8.95 -7.90 12.42
N ARG A 7 8.70 -7.19 11.30
CA ARG A 7 7.48 -6.37 11.12
C ARG A 7 6.26 -7.28 10.97
N THR A 8 5.10 -6.76 11.34
CA THR A 8 3.82 -7.47 11.23
C THR A 8 2.92 -6.83 10.19
N VAL A 9 2.23 -7.65 9.40
CA VAL A 9 1.17 -7.22 8.47
C VAL A 9 -0.10 -7.99 8.81
N LEU A 10 -1.16 -7.24 9.12
CA LEU A 10 -2.52 -7.76 9.26
C LEU A 10 -3.19 -7.75 7.88
N VAL A 11 -3.80 -8.88 7.52
CA VAL A 11 -4.61 -9.02 6.30
C VAL A 11 -5.96 -9.57 6.73
N GLN A 12 -7.04 -8.97 6.25
CA GLN A 12 -8.41 -9.36 6.55
C GLN A 12 -9.18 -9.53 5.24
N TRP A 13 -10.06 -10.52 5.20
CA TRP A 13 -10.99 -10.76 4.10
C TRP A 13 -12.39 -10.87 4.67
N ASP A 14 -13.28 -9.98 4.23
CA ASP A 14 -14.70 -9.97 4.58
C ASP A 14 -15.45 -9.30 3.43
N GLU A 15 -15.91 -10.12 2.49
CA GLU A 15 -16.71 -9.71 1.33
C GLU A 15 -18.20 -10.09 1.48
N THR A 16 -18.59 -10.57 2.66
CA THR A 16 -19.93 -11.14 2.90
C THR A 16 -20.77 -10.29 3.84
N SER A 17 -20.15 -9.67 4.86
CA SER A 17 -20.90 -8.94 5.88
C SER A 17 -21.44 -7.61 5.34
N PRO A 18 -22.64 -7.16 5.76
CA PRO A 18 -23.16 -5.84 5.41
C PRO A 18 -22.43 -4.74 6.19
N ARG A 19 -21.25 -4.34 5.71
CA ARG A 19 -20.38 -3.34 6.35
C ARG A 19 -19.85 -2.32 5.34
N PRO A 20 -19.41 -1.13 5.78
CA PRO A 20 -18.72 -0.19 4.90
C PRO A 20 -17.45 -0.79 4.29
N TYR A 21 -17.19 -0.42 3.04
CA TYR A 21 -15.99 -0.81 2.32
C TYR A 21 -14.73 -0.28 3.02
N SER A 22 -13.69 -1.13 3.14
CA SER A 22 -12.39 -0.71 3.62
C SER A 22 -11.29 -1.61 3.06
N ARG A 23 -10.12 -1.02 2.79
CA ARG A 23 -8.86 -1.75 2.56
C ARG A 23 -7.91 -1.64 3.74
N HIS A 24 -8.35 -1.02 4.84
CA HIS A 24 -7.57 -0.58 6.01
C HIS A 24 -6.44 0.41 5.67
N ASN A 25 -5.52 0.03 4.77
CA ASN A 25 -4.38 0.81 4.29
C ASN A 25 -3.60 1.50 5.44
N LEU A 26 -3.34 0.76 6.51
CA LEU A 26 -2.63 1.26 7.68
C LEU A 26 -1.15 0.88 7.61
N ILE A 27 -0.28 1.87 7.77
CA ILE A 27 1.16 1.70 7.96
C ILE A 27 1.61 2.48 9.19
N GLN A 28 2.38 1.83 10.06
CA GLN A 28 2.82 2.39 11.32
C GLN A 28 4.35 2.29 11.45
N GLY A 29 4.95 3.39 11.87
CA GLY A 29 6.37 3.48 12.23
C GLY A 29 6.53 4.05 13.64
N THR A 30 7.78 4.30 14.02
CA THR A 30 8.12 4.85 15.35
C THR A 30 7.78 6.33 15.53
N LEU A 31 7.55 7.06 14.43
CA LEU A 31 7.29 8.51 14.44
C LEU A 31 5.89 8.87 13.91
N GLY A 32 5.03 7.88 13.65
CA GLY A 32 3.69 8.15 13.17
C GLY A 32 3.01 6.97 12.51
N THR A 33 1.75 7.20 12.15
CA THR A 33 0.86 6.24 11.51
C THR A 33 0.09 6.92 10.39
N LEU A 34 -0.03 6.26 9.26
CA LEU A 34 -0.91 6.65 8.14
C LEU A 34 -1.97 5.56 7.99
N ALA A 35 -3.23 5.94 7.77
CA ALA A 35 -4.31 4.99 7.56
C ALA A 35 -5.31 5.48 6.50
N GLY A 36 -6.00 4.53 5.87
CA GLY A 36 -7.11 4.81 4.96
C GLY A 36 -8.48 4.50 5.58
N PHE A 37 -9.53 4.90 4.87
CA PHE A 37 -10.93 4.55 5.16
C PHE A 37 -11.40 4.91 6.59
N PRO A 38 -11.46 6.22 6.95
CA PRO A 38 -11.11 7.41 6.16
C PRO A 38 -9.61 7.71 6.11
N THR A 39 -9.15 8.52 5.16
CA THR A 39 -7.74 8.93 5.09
C THR A 39 -7.38 9.77 6.30
N ARG A 40 -6.38 9.32 7.06
CA ARG A 40 -6.00 9.93 8.33
C ARG A 40 -4.52 9.72 8.66
N VAL A 41 -3.92 10.69 9.33
CA VAL A 41 -2.49 10.73 9.64
C VAL A 41 -2.27 11.21 11.08
N ALA A 42 -1.40 10.54 11.82
CA ALA A 42 -0.95 10.96 13.14
C ALA A 42 0.58 10.89 13.19
N LEU A 43 1.23 12.03 13.44
CA LEU A 43 2.70 12.15 13.43
C LEU A 43 3.21 12.68 14.77
N GLU A 44 4.41 12.24 15.16
CA GLU A 44 5.15 12.86 16.25
C GLU A 44 5.41 14.34 15.92
N GLY A 45 5.04 15.25 16.82
CA GLY A 45 5.07 16.70 16.56
C GLY A 45 3.84 17.26 15.82
N GLY A 46 2.86 16.42 15.46
CA GLY A 46 1.62 16.84 14.82
C GLY A 46 1.70 16.98 13.30
N VAL A 47 0.61 17.44 12.70
CA VAL A 47 0.47 17.71 11.27
C VAL A 47 0.30 19.21 11.06
N GLU A 48 1.12 19.80 10.20
CA GLU A 48 1.04 21.24 9.89
C GLU A 48 -0.36 21.63 9.42
N GLY A 49 -0.92 22.69 10.01
CA GLY A 49 -2.30 23.13 9.74
C GLY A 49 -3.39 22.21 10.32
N GLY A 50 -3.03 21.09 10.95
CA GLY A 50 -3.95 20.09 11.50
C GLY A 50 -3.81 19.91 13.01
N THR A 51 -3.11 18.85 13.42
CA THR A 51 -2.98 18.44 14.83
C THR A 51 -1.64 18.87 15.44
N LYS A 52 -1.57 18.98 16.77
CA LYS A 52 -0.33 19.35 17.50
C LYS A 52 0.51 18.15 17.94
N SER A 53 -0.03 16.94 17.90
CA SER A 53 0.66 15.71 18.32
C SER A 53 -0.03 14.47 17.76
N HIS A 54 0.61 13.30 17.89
CA HIS A 54 0.10 12.01 17.44
C HIS A 54 -1.09 11.47 18.26
N HIS A 55 -1.51 12.15 19.34
CA HIS A 55 -2.66 11.74 20.15
C HIS A 55 -4.01 11.90 19.42
N GLU A 56 -4.01 12.64 18.30
CA GLU A 56 -5.19 12.89 17.47
C GLU A 56 -4.88 12.58 16.01
N TRP A 57 -5.89 12.10 15.29
CA TRP A 57 -5.82 11.93 13.85
C TRP A 57 -6.05 13.26 13.14
N ALA A 58 -5.15 13.64 12.24
CA ALA A 58 -5.43 14.63 11.22
C ALA A 58 -6.26 13.98 10.11
N GLU A 59 -7.39 14.57 9.75
CA GLU A 59 -8.33 14.08 8.72
C GLU A 59 -8.93 15.24 7.92
N GLY A 60 -9.43 14.96 6.71
CA GLY A 60 -10.11 15.97 5.88
C GLY A 60 -9.20 17.14 5.50
N GLU A 61 -9.67 18.37 5.72
CA GLU A 61 -8.94 19.62 5.40
C GLU A 61 -7.61 19.74 6.16
N GLN A 62 -7.47 19.07 7.31
CA GLN A 62 -6.22 19.04 8.09
C GLN A 62 -5.06 18.33 7.38
N LEU A 63 -5.33 17.67 6.25
CA LEU A 63 -4.33 16.97 5.44
C LEU A 63 -3.81 17.79 4.25
N GLU A 64 -4.32 19.01 4.03
CA GLU A 64 -3.95 19.83 2.86
C GLU A 64 -2.44 20.08 2.76
N ALA A 65 -1.80 20.52 3.86
CA ALA A 65 -0.35 20.75 3.88
C ALA A 65 0.46 19.47 3.58
N LEU A 66 -0.01 18.32 4.06
CA LEU A 66 0.62 17.03 3.76
C LEU A 66 0.47 16.66 2.29
N PHE A 67 -0.70 16.87 1.69
CA PHE A 67 -0.88 16.60 0.26
C PHE A 67 -0.03 17.53 -0.60
N GLU A 68 0.04 18.82 -0.29
CA GLU A 68 0.90 19.76 -1.01
C GLU A 68 2.37 19.30 -1.01
N GLN A 69 2.88 18.93 0.17
CA GLN A 69 4.26 18.53 0.38
C GLN A 69 4.58 17.14 -0.18
N TYR A 70 3.71 16.15 0.05
CA TYR A 70 4.00 14.73 -0.15
C TYR A 70 3.21 14.06 -1.26
N GLU A 71 2.36 14.78 -1.99
CA GLU A 71 1.66 14.18 -3.13
C GLU A 71 2.67 13.61 -4.13
N HIS A 72 2.45 12.33 -4.44
CA HIS A 72 3.39 11.54 -5.23
C HIS A 72 3.58 12.18 -6.62
N PRO A 73 4.82 12.33 -7.14
CA PRO A 73 5.09 12.95 -8.44
C PRO A 73 4.27 12.37 -9.60
N LEU A 74 4.12 11.04 -9.66
CA LEU A 74 3.21 10.37 -10.60
C LEU A 74 1.75 10.86 -10.52
N TYR A 75 1.24 11.13 -9.32
CA TYR A 75 -0.10 11.71 -9.12
C TYR A 75 -0.14 13.19 -9.54
N LYS A 76 0.91 13.99 -9.28
CA LYS A 76 1.01 15.35 -9.83
C LYS A 76 1.01 15.35 -11.36
N ARG A 77 1.71 14.37 -11.97
CA ARG A 77 1.84 14.23 -13.44
C ARG A 77 0.56 13.73 -14.10
N LEU A 78 -0.15 12.78 -13.49
CA LEU A 78 -1.24 12.03 -14.14
C LEU A 78 -2.60 12.15 -13.43
N GLY A 79 -2.67 12.69 -12.22
CA GLY A 79 -3.83 12.60 -11.32
C GLY A 79 -5.10 13.22 -11.90
N GLU A 80 -5.00 14.42 -12.48
CA GLU A 80 -6.16 15.08 -13.11
C GLU A 80 -6.67 14.31 -14.34
N LEU A 81 -5.75 13.77 -15.15
CA LEU A 81 -6.11 12.91 -16.26
C LEU A 81 -6.72 11.59 -15.77
N ALA A 82 -6.17 11.00 -14.71
CA ALA A 82 -6.65 9.78 -14.10
C ALA A 82 -8.08 9.93 -13.56
N LYS A 83 -8.37 11.03 -12.86
CA LYS A 83 -9.72 11.37 -12.39
C LYS A 83 -10.70 11.48 -13.57
N LYS A 84 -10.30 12.15 -14.64
CA LYS A 84 -11.12 12.30 -15.86
C LYS A 84 -11.41 10.95 -16.54
N MET A 85 -10.42 10.06 -16.62
CA MET A 85 -10.56 8.76 -17.26
C MET A 85 -11.31 7.74 -16.39
N GLY A 86 -11.30 7.92 -15.06
CA GLY A 86 -12.04 7.10 -14.11
C GLY A 86 -11.39 5.74 -13.80
N GLY A 87 -12.20 4.84 -13.23
CA GLY A 87 -11.77 3.53 -12.71
C GLY A 87 -11.24 3.61 -11.27
N HIS A 88 -12.07 3.20 -10.30
CA HIS A 88 -11.79 3.26 -8.86
C HIS A 88 -11.18 4.60 -8.38
N GLY A 89 -11.67 5.73 -8.89
CA GLY A 89 -11.16 7.07 -8.56
C GLY A 89 -9.90 7.50 -9.34
N GLY A 90 -9.51 6.75 -10.37
CA GLY A 90 -8.41 7.05 -11.29
C GLY A 90 -7.21 6.12 -11.18
N MET A 91 -7.14 5.28 -10.14
CA MET A 91 -6.01 4.35 -9.95
C MET A 91 -5.88 3.34 -11.09
N ASP A 92 -6.99 2.90 -11.68
CA ASP A 92 -6.97 1.95 -12.80
C ASP A 92 -6.26 2.55 -14.02
N PHE A 93 -6.48 3.85 -14.27
CA PHE A 93 -5.82 4.57 -15.35
C PHE A 93 -4.31 4.66 -15.11
N ILE A 94 -3.89 5.08 -13.91
CA ILE A 94 -2.46 5.20 -13.56
C ILE A 94 -1.75 3.85 -13.69
N MET A 95 -2.37 2.78 -13.17
CA MET A 95 -1.84 1.41 -13.27
C MET A 95 -1.60 1.01 -14.73
N ARG A 96 -2.61 1.15 -15.59
CA ARG A 96 -2.48 0.80 -17.02
C ARG A 96 -1.49 1.71 -17.75
N TYR A 97 -1.47 3.00 -17.41
CA TYR A 97 -0.54 3.97 -17.97
C TYR A 97 0.91 3.56 -17.69
N ARG A 98 1.22 3.21 -16.43
CA ARG A 98 2.57 2.78 -16.03
C ARG A 98 3.00 1.49 -16.72
N ILE A 99 2.10 0.51 -16.87
CA ILE A 99 2.38 -0.71 -17.64
C ILE A 99 2.79 -0.35 -19.08
N ILE A 100 2.00 0.46 -19.77
CA ILE A 100 2.27 0.87 -21.15
C ILE A 100 3.56 1.69 -21.24
N GLU A 101 3.78 2.61 -20.30
CA GLU A 101 5.00 3.44 -20.25
C GLU A 101 6.25 2.59 -20.07
N CYS A 102 6.24 1.61 -19.17
CA CYS A 102 7.36 0.69 -18.98
C CYS A 102 7.63 -0.14 -20.23
N LEU A 103 6.59 -0.70 -20.85
CA LEU A 103 6.72 -1.48 -22.08
C LEU A 103 7.29 -0.65 -23.24
N ARG A 104 6.84 0.60 -23.39
CA ARG A 104 7.33 1.49 -24.46
C ARG A 104 8.76 1.96 -24.25
N LYS A 105 9.19 2.12 -23.00
CA LYS A 105 10.52 2.64 -22.63
C LYS A 105 11.53 1.54 -22.32
N GLY A 106 11.13 0.27 -22.33
CA GLY A 106 11.99 -0.84 -21.94
C GLY A 106 12.38 -0.81 -20.46
N LEU A 107 11.50 -0.29 -19.59
CA LEU A 107 11.71 -0.23 -18.15
C LEU A 107 11.14 -1.48 -17.47
N PRO A 108 11.67 -1.88 -16.31
CA PRO A 108 10.99 -2.86 -15.47
C PRO A 108 9.58 -2.36 -15.08
N LEU A 109 8.65 -3.29 -14.89
CA LEU A 109 7.34 -2.97 -14.30
C LEU A 109 7.52 -2.54 -12.84
N ASP A 110 6.65 -1.65 -12.37
CA ASP A 110 6.67 -1.17 -10.97
C ASP A 110 6.42 -2.28 -9.95
N GLN A 111 5.78 -3.38 -10.39
CA GLN A 111 5.57 -4.59 -9.62
C GLN A 111 6.12 -5.77 -10.43
N ASN A 112 7.04 -6.52 -9.85
CA ASN A 112 7.62 -7.70 -10.47
C ASN A 112 6.75 -8.96 -10.20
N LEU A 113 7.08 -10.05 -10.90
CA LEU A 113 6.37 -11.32 -10.78
C LEU A 113 6.34 -11.85 -9.33
N TYR A 114 7.47 -11.76 -8.63
CA TYR A 114 7.63 -12.35 -7.31
C TYR A 114 6.79 -11.64 -6.26
N GLU A 115 6.63 -10.31 -6.37
CA GLU A 115 5.72 -9.55 -5.51
C GLU A 115 4.29 -10.05 -5.65
N GLY A 116 3.82 -10.23 -6.89
CA GLY A 116 2.53 -10.86 -7.16
C GLY A 116 2.41 -12.25 -6.54
N CYS A 117 3.42 -13.10 -6.68
CA CYS A 117 3.44 -14.42 -6.05
C CYS A 117 3.37 -14.35 -4.52
N PHE A 118 4.13 -13.45 -3.87
CA PHE A 118 4.12 -13.27 -2.42
C PHE A 118 2.78 -12.75 -1.90
N TRP A 119 2.07 -11.91 -2.65
CA TRP A 119 0.76 -11.43 -2.26
C TRP A 119 -0.31 -12.50 -2.47
N SER A 120 -0.30 -13.19 -3.62
CA SER A 120 -1.28 -14.22 -3.95
C SER A 120 -1.16 -15.46 -3.08
N VAL A 121 0.04 -15.85 -2.64
CA VAL A 121 0.24 -17.05 -1.82
C VAL A 121 -0.42 -16.95 -0.44
N VAL A 122 -0.81 -15.74 0.00
CA VAL A 122 -1.58 -15.54 1.24
C VAL A 122 -2.86 -16.36 1.25
N GLY A 123 -3.54 -16.51 0.10
CA GLY A 123 -4.73 -17.35 -0.05
C GLY A 123 -4.50 -18.80 0.40
N PRO A 124 -3.73 -19.60 -0.34
CA PRO A 124 -3.50 -21.02 0.01
C PRO A 124 -2.77 -21.22 1.35
N LEU A 125 -1.88 -20.30 1.76
CA LEU A 125 -1.26 -20.40 3.09
C LEU A 125 -2.27 -20.13 4.21
N SER A 126 -3.22 -19.22 4.02
CA SER A 126 -4.26 -18.98 5.02
C SER A 126 -5.22 -20.17 5.14
N GLU A 127 -5.60 -20.79 4.02
CA GLU A 127 -6.40 -22.03 4.00
C GLU A 127 -5.70 -23.16 4.75
N THR A 128 -4.40 -23.36 4.47
CA THR A 128 -3.57 -24.37 5.16
C THR A 128 -3.46 -24.06 6.66
N SER A 129 -3.28 -22.79 7.02
CA SER A 129 -3.25 -22.35 8.42
C SER A 129 -4.56 -22.66 9.14
N VAL A 130 -5.70 -22.37 8.53
CA VAL A 130 -7.03 -22.64 9.11
C VAL A 130 -7.27 -24.14 9.27
N ALA A 131 -6.87 -24.94 8.27
CA ALA A 131 -6.97 -26.41 8.34
C ALA A 131 -6.07 -27.04 9.43
N GLN A 132 -5.10 -26.28 9.95
CA GLN A 132 -4.17 -26.69 11.01
C GLN A 132 -4.37 -25.86 12.29
N ASP A 133 -5.63 -25.54 12.62
CA ASP A 133 -6.02 -24.83 13.85
C ASP A 133 -5.28 -23.50 14.08
N GLY A 134 -4.98 -22.78 12.99
CA GLY A 134 -4.29 -21.49 13.04
C GLY A 134 -2.76 -21.58 13.10
N ALA A 135 -2.16 -22.74 12.83
CA ALA A 135 -0.71 -22.90 12.85
C ALA A 135 -0.01 -21.98 11.81
N PRO A 136 1.09 -21.29 12.16
CA PRO A 136 1.82 -20.43 11.23
C PRO A 136 2.40 -21.20 10.03
N GLN A 137 2.16 -20.68 8.83
CA GLN A 137 2.69 -21.25 7.59
C GLN A 137 3.92 -20.48 7.10
N LYS A 138 4.92 -21.21 6.59
CA LYS A 138 6.14 -20.61 6.03
C LYS A 138 5.86 -20.13 4.60
N PHE A 139 6.23 -18.88 4.32
CA PHE A 139 6.22 -18.36 2.96
C PHE A 139 7.32 -19.02 2.13
N PRO A 140 7.03 -19.53 0.91
CA PRO A 140 8.05 -19.95 -0.03
C PRO A 140 8.90 -18.75 -0.46
N ASP A 141 10.22 -18.93 -0.57
CA ASP A 141 11.07 -17.92 -1.18
C ASP A 141 11.04 -18.07 -2.71
N PHE A 142 10.11 -17.38 -3.35
CA PHE A 142 9.97 -17.39 -4.81
C PHE A 142 11.18 -16.79 -5.54
N THR A 143 11.98 -15.98 -4.85
CA THR A 143 13.19 -15.34 -5.41
C THR A 143 14.44 -16.19 -5.21
N ARG A 144 14.36 -17.29 -4.45
CA ARG A 144 15.51 -18.16 -4.11
C ARG A 144 16.70 -17.39 -3.52
N GLY A 145 16.41 -16.38 -2.69
CA GLY A 145 17.39 -15.55 -2.00
C GLY A 145 17.70 -14.21 -2.67
N ASP A 146 17.30 -14.02 -3.93
CA ASP A 146 17.64 -12.80 -4.70
C ASP A 146 16.89 -11.55 -4.24
N TRP A 147 15.83 -11.68 -3.42
CA TRP A 147 15.17 -10.55 -2.77
C TRP A 147 16.14 -9.67 -1.99
N LYS A 148 17.27 -10.20 -1.52
CA LYS A 148 18.32 -9.46 -0.80
C LYS A 148 19.07 -8.45 -1.67
N ASN A 149 19.15 -8.73 -2.97
CA ASN A 149 19.86 -7.90 -3.96
C ASN A 149 18.88 -7.17 -4.90
N THR A 150 17.59 -7.43 -4.77
CA THR A 150 16.54 -6.79 -5.56
C THR A 150 16.39 -5.34 -5.10
N LYS A 151 16.54 -4.39 -6.04
CA LYS A 151 16.35 -2.98 -5.73
C LYS A 151 14.89 -2.70 -5.33
N PRO A 152 14.64 -1.88 -4.30
CA PRO A 152 13.29 -1.45 -3.99
C PRO A 152 12.72 -0.58 -5.13
N LEU A 153 11.39 -0.49 -5.18
CA LEU A 153 10.71 0.45 -6.07
C LEU A 153 11.04 1.90 -5.63
N ASP A 154 11.60 2.69 -6.54
CA ASP A 154 11.84 4.12 -6.33
C ASP A 154 10.55 4.94 -6.46
N ILE A 155 10.58 6.20 -6.02
CA ILE A 155 9.49 7.16 -6.29
C ILE A 155 9.48 7.48 -7.79
N VAL A 156 8.47 6.96 -8.49
CA VAL A 156 8.30 7.19 -9.93
C VAL A 156 7.90 8.63 -10.19
N LEU A 157 8.68 9.30 -11.05
CA LEU A 157 8.43 10.67 -11.50
C LEU A 157 7.36 10.73 -12.61
#